data_AF-A0A2V2GSR1-F1
#
_entry.id   AF-A0A2V2GSR1-F1
#
_cell.length_a   1.000
_cell.length_b   1.000
_cell.length_c   1.000
_cell.angle_alpha   90.00
_cell.angle_beta   90.00
_cell.angle_gamma   90.00
#
_symmetry.space_group_name_H-M   'P 1'
#
loop_
_entity.id
_entity.type
_entity.pdbx_description
1 polymer ?
#
loop_
_entity_poly.entity_id
_entity_poly.type
_entity_poly.pdbx_seq_one_letter_code
_entity_poly.pdbx_strand_id
1 'polypeptide(L)'
;MIFQTTFQSSENQFQTAFASPTSTFAITFGSVVGVAAEVYKGEYTVTPSVTDQLLLTKEKMMKDNMTFMAVPKQIVDNPSGGKTVTIGG
;
A
#
# COMPACT_ATOMS: atom_id res chain seq x y z
N MET A 1 19.72 -41.08 -0.09
CA MET A 1 20.11 -39.86 -0.85
C MET A 1 19.45 -38.69 -0.15
N ILE A 2 20.23 -37.73 0.34
CA ILE A 2 19.71 -36.55 1.06
C ILE A 2 19.76 -35.38 0.08
N PHE A 3 18.64 -34.70 -0.10
CA PHE A 3 18.56 -33.47 -0.86
C PHE A 3 18.46 -32.31 0.12
N GLN A 4 19.30 -31.30 -0.06
CA GLN A 4 19.19 -30.04 0.65
C GLN A 4 18.54 -29.03 -0.29
N THR A 5 17.39 -28.50 0.12
CA THR A 5 16.68 -27.45 -0.61
C THR A 5 16.70 -26.18 0.23
N THR A 6 17.23 -25.10 -0.34
CA THR A 6 17.18 -23.77 0.27
C THR A 6 16.18 -22.94 -0.50
N PHE A 7 15.13 -22.49 0.17
CA PHE A 7 14.13 -21.57 -0.40
C PHE A 7 14.53 -20.14 -0.02
N GLN A 8 14.76 -19.29 -1.01
CA GLN A 8 14.98 -17.86 -0.82
C GLN A 8 13.94 -17.09 -1.63
N SER A 9 13.26 -16.15 -0.98
CA SER A 9 12.33 -15.23 -1.61
C SER A 9 12.92 -13.84 -1.54
N SER A 10 13.24 -13.25 -2.69
CA SER A 10 13.50 -11.81 -2.82
C SER A 10 12.83 -11.27 -4.10
N GLU A 11 12.31 -10.05 -4.01
CA GLU A 11 11.93 -9.18 -5.13
C GLU A 11 11.31 -9.90 -6.35
N ASN A 12 10.24 -10.67 -6.12
CA ASN A 12 9.44 -11.32 -7.16
C ASN A 12 10.14 -12.42 -7.97
N GLN A 13 11.28 -12.96 -7.53
CA GLN A 13 11.90 -14.11 -8.17
C GLN A 13 11.91 -15.34 -7.26
N PHE A 14 11.61 -16.48 -7.88
CA PHE A 14 11.79 -17.80 -7.29
C PHE A 14 13.00 -18.45 -7.94
N GLN A 15 14.12 -18.57 -7.22
CA GLN A 15 15.34 -19.19 -7.71
C GLN A 15 15.56 -20.57 -7.06
N THR A 16 15.80 -21.59 -7.88
CA THR A 16 16.14 -22.94 -7.43
C THR A 16 17.39 -23.41 -8.15
N ALA A 17 18.38 -23.93 -7.41
CA ALA A 17 19.56 -24.57 -7.97
C ALA A 17 19.58 -26.07 -7.61
N PHE A 18 19.80 -26.93 -8.60
CA PHE A 18 19.93 -28.37 -8.42
C PHE A 18 21.26 -28.84 -8.99
N ALA A 19 22.00 -29.65 -8.24
CA ALA A 19 23.22 -30.30 -8.71
C ALA A 19 23.03 -31.82 -8.64
N SER A 20 23.01 -32.47 -9.80
CA SER A 20 23.00 -33.94 -9.92
C SER A 20 23.82 -34.33 -11.15
N PRO A 21 24.92 -35.09 -11.00
CA PRO A 21 25.77 -35.46 -12.13
C PRO A 21 25.20 -36.60 -12.99
N THR A 22 24.19 -37.35 -12.54
CA THR A 22 23.76 -38.60 -13.23
C THR A 22 22.24 -38.81 -13.26
N SER A 23 21.43 -37.83 -12.88
CA SER A 23 19.97 -37.98 -12.89
C SER A 23 19.28 -36.68 -13.28
N THR A 24 18.36 -36.79 -14.22
CA THR A 24 17.40 -35.74 -14.58
C THR A 24 16.11 -35.96 -13.80
N PHE A 25 15.53 -34.89 -13.25
CA PHE A 25 14.16 -34.90 -12.76
C PHE A 25 13.43 -33.71 -13.39
N ALA A 26 12.26 -33.96 -13.95
CA ALA A 26 11.47 -32.95 -14.63
C ALA A 26 10.68 -32.14 -13.60
N ILE A 27 10.88 -30.82 -13.58
CA ILE A 27 10.04 -29.90 -12.82
C ILE A 27 9.16 -29.16 -13.82
N THR A 28 7.84 -29.23 -13.63
CA THR A 28 6.91 -28.33 -14.29
C THR A 28 6.36 -27.41 -13.23
N PHE A 29 6.76 -26.14 -13.26
CA PHE A 29 6.10 -25.12 -12.47
C PHE A 29 4.77 -24.80 -13.17
N GLY A 30 3.68 -24.74 -12.40
CA GLY A 30 2.43 -24.16 -12.88
C GLY A 30 2.60 -22.66 -13.17
N SER A 31 1.59 -22.01 -13.76
CA SER A 31 1.65 -20.57 -13.97
C SER A 31 1.53 -19.81 -12.66
N VAL A 32 2.42 -18.86 -12.40
CA VAL A 32 2.17 -17.80 -11.42
C VAL A 32 1.11 -16.88 -12.01
N VAL A 33 -0.13 -17.00 -11.52
CA VAL A 33 -1.16 -16.00 -11.84
C VAL A 33 -0.97 -14.85 -10.86
N GLY A 34 -0.26 -13.81 -11.31
CA GLY A 34 -0.21 -12.55 -10.59
C GLY A 34 -1.63 -11.99 -10.54
N VAL A 35 -2.30 -12.09 -9.40
CA VAL A 35 -3.56 -11.37 -9.19
C VAL A 35 -3.17 -9.90 -9.06
N ALA A 36 -3.33 -9.14 -10.13
CA ALA A 36 -3.10 -7.71 -10.10
C ALA A 36 -4.14 -7.10 -9.15
N ALA A 37 -3.68 -6.62 -7.99
CA ALA A 37 -4.54 -5.88 -7.07
C ALA A 37 -5.15 -4.68 -7.81
N GLU A 38 -6.43 -4.40 -7.55
CA GLU A 38 -7.09 -3.24 -8.15
C GLU A 38 -6.34 -1.98 -7.73
N VAL A 39 -6.02 -1.10 -8.67
CA VAL A 39 -5.33 0.15 -8.35
C VAL A 39 -6.32 1.12 -7.72
N TYR A 40 -5.94 1.78 -6.62
CA TYR A 40 -6.76 2.84 -6.04
C TYR A 40 -6.84 4.04 -7.01
N LYS A 41 -8.06 4.38 -7.41
CA LYS A 41 -8.37 5.45 -8.38
C LYS A 41 -8.92 6.72 -7.73
N GLY A 42 -9.00 6.77 -6.40
CA GLY A 42 -9.46 7.97 -5.70
C GLY A 42 -8.37 9.04 -5.64
N GLU A 43 -8.75 10.20 -5.11
CA GLU A 43 -7.82 11.31 -4.91
C GLU A 43 -6.71 10.93 -3.92
N TYR A 44 -5.48 11.37 -4.24
CA TYR A 44 -4.32 11.25 -3.36
C TYR A 44 -4.06 12.53 -2.55
N THR A 45 -4.73 13.64 -2.89
CA THR A 45 -4.76 14.86 -2.06
C THR A 45 -6.12 14.97 -1.41
N VAL A 46 -6.16 14.84 -0.09
CA VAL A 46 -7.42 14.79 0.67
C VAL A 46 -7.46 15.97 1.63
N THR A 47 -8.50 16.81 1.53
CA THR A 47 -8.84 17.78 2.58
C THR A 47 -9.81 17.12 3.55
N PRO A 48 -9.43 16.92 4.82
CA PRO A 48 -10.31 16.29 5.79
C PRO A 48 -11.55 17.18 6.04
N SER A 49 -12.72 16.55 6.10
CA SER A 49 -13.96 17.21 6.53
C SER A 49 -14.08 17.22 8.05
N VAL A 50 -14.97 18.08 8.58
CA VAL A 50 -15.43 18.01 9.97
C VAL A 50 -16.42 16.87 10.22
N THR A 51 -16.85 16.20 9.15
CA THR A 51 -17.65 14.98 9.19
C THR A 51 -16.83 13.78 8.77
N ASP A 52 -17.31 12.59 9.07
CA ASP A 52 -16.68 11.34 8.64
C ASP A 52 -16.52 11.27 7.11
N GLN A 53 -15.37 10.78 6.66
CA GLN A 53 -15.04 10.53 5.27
C GLN A 53 -14.51 9.10 5.13
N LEU A 54 -14.98 8.39 4.10
CA LEU A 54 -14.52 7.04 3.78
C LEU A 54 -13.76 7.06 2.45
N LEU A 55 -12.51 6.61 2.47
CA LEU A 55 -11.72 6.36 1.27
C LEU A 55 -11.80 4.86 0.93
N LEU A 56 -12.24 4.53 -0.29
CA LEU A 56 -12.45 3.15 -0.74
C LEU A 56 -11.12 2.47 -1.14
N THR A 57 -10.22 2.31 -0.17
CA THR A 57 -8.85 1.82 -0.37
C THR A 57 -8.68 0.33 -0.09
N LYS A 58 -9.71 -0.34 0.46
CA LYS A 58 -9.66 -1.75 0.84
C LYS A 58 -9.22 -2.61 -0.33
N GLU A 59 -8.18 -3.42 -0.12
CA GLU A 59 -7.60 -4.36 -1.10
C GLU A 59 -7.08 -3.70 -2.38
N LYS A 60 -6.85 -2.38 -2.36
CA LYS A 60 -6.33 -1.65 -3.51
C LYS A 60 -4.86 -1.31 -3.37
N MET A 61 -4.15 -1.35 -4.50
CA MET A 61 -2.76 -0.91 -4.60
C MET A 61 -2.70 0.61 -4.74
N MET A 62 -1.95 1.26 -3.85
CA MET A 62 -1.58 2.68 -3.95
C MET A 62 -0.36 2.83 -4.85
N LYS A 63 -0.43 3.71 -5.85
CA LYS A 63 0.69 3.98 -6.77
C LYS A 63 1.55 5.17 -6.35
N ASP A 64 1.05 5.96 -5.41
CA ASP A 64 1.69 7.17 -4.93
C ASP A 64 1.40 7.37 -3.44
N ASN A 65 2.02 8.38 -2.84
CA ASN A 65 1.77 8.82 -1.49
C ASN A 65 0.45 9.59 -1.40
N MET A 66 -0.31 9.34 -0.34
CA MET A 66 -1.50 10.13 -0.02
C MET A 66 -1.10 11.31 0.86
N THR A 67 -1.50 12.51 0.48
CA THR A 67 -1.27 13.76 1.20
C THR A 67 -2.57 14.25 1.82
N PHE A 68 -2.56 14.47 3.14
CA PHE A 68 -3.69 15.08 3.85
C PHE A 68 -3.41 16.57 4.06
N MET A 69 -4.31 17.42 3.55
CA MET A 69 -4.26 18.86 3.78
C MET A 69 -4.74 19.21 5.18
N ALA A 70 -4.41 20.42 5.65
CA ALA A 70 -4.99 20.94 6.89
C ALA A 70 -6.50 21.11 6.74
N VAL A 71 -7.25 20.83 7.82
CA VAL A 71 -8.67 21.18 7.88
C VAL A 71 -8.80 22.70 7.80
N PRO A 72 -9.71 23.25 6.96
CA PRO A 72 -9.96 24.67 6.90
C PRO A 72 -10.27 25.23 8.29
N LYS A 73 -9.51 26.24 8.70
CA LYS A 73 -9.69 26.93 9.97
C LYS A 73 -9.60 28.44 9.80
N GLN A 74 -10.42 29.16 10.56
CA GLN A 74 -10.37 30.60 10.68
C GLN A 74 -9.99 30.97 12.11
N ILE A 75 -9.01 31.85 12.28
CA ILE A 75 -8.57 32.34 13.59
C ILE A 75 -8.79 33.85 13.61
N VAL A 76 -9.64 34.31 14.52
CA VAL A 76 -9.98 35.74 14.68
C VAL A 76 -9.77 36.20 16.12
N ASP A 77 -9.51 37.49 16.33
CA ASP A 77 -9.54 38.10 17.65
C ASP A 77 -10.96 38.11 18.23
N ASN A 78 -11.09 38.00 19.55
CA ASN A 78 -12.37 38.06 20.24
C ASN A 78 -12.42 39.17 21.30
N PRO A 79 -13.64 39.63 21.71
CA PRO A 79 -13.81 40.72 22.66
C PRO A 79 -13.22 40.46 24.05
N SER A 80 -12.94 39.19 24.39
CA SER A 80 -12.31 38.80 25.66
C SER A 80 -10.78 38.94 25.64
N GLY A 81 -10.20 39.50 24.56
CA GLY A 81 -8.75 39.66 24.41
C GLY A 81 -8.03 38.38 23.99
N GLY A 82 -8.76 37.35 23.53
CA GLY A 82 -8.21 36.08 23.07
C GLY A 82 -8.43 35.85 21.57
N LYS A 83 -8.19 34.61 21.12
CA LYS A 83 -8.50 34.15 19.76
C LYS A 83 -9.68 33.19 19.76
N THR A 84 -10.55 33.30 18.77
CA THR A 84 -11.58 32.31 18.42
C THR A 84 -11.11 31.53 17.21
N VAL A 85 -11.19 30.19 17.29
CA VAL A 85 -10.87 29.28 16.18
C VAL A 85 -12.15 28.64 15.69
N THR A 86 -12.46 28.82 14.40
CA THR A 86 -13.56 28.12 13.72
C THR A 86 -12.97 27.04 12.83
N ILE A 87 -13.47 25.81 12.93
CA ILE A 87 -13.01 24.65 12.15
C ILE A 87 -14.18 24.18 11.27
N GLY A 88 -13.95 24.03 9.97
CA GLY A 88 -14.96 23.53 9.01
C GLY A 88 -16.17 24.45 8.81
N GLY A 89 -15.91 25.76 8.71
CA GLY A 89 -16.91 26.76 8.32
C GLY A 89 -17.28 26.67 6.84
#